data_AF-A0A0J7K202-F1
#
_entry.id   AF-A0A0J7K202-F1
#
_cell.length_a   1.000
_cell.length_b   1.000
_cell.length_c   1.000
_cell.angle_alpha   90.00
_cell.angle_beta   90.00
_cell.angle_gamma   90.00
#
_symmetry.space_group_name_H-M   'P 1'
#
loop_
_entity.id
_entity.type
_entity.pdbx_description
1 polymer ?
#
loop_
_entity_poly.entity_id
_entity_poly.type
_entity_poly.pdbx_seq_one_letter_code
_entity_poly.pdbx_strand_id
1 'polypeptide(L)'
;MSGNLRDVDPFSELPMEQDPCEGDDEAIIEESPKDNVEIVNEVAYAEPLTAEEIRWFYKDGVDKRWNEFGGYDSLRIEKIYQERQSLISENNDEPNGLPPAEKIVVRGGMYDIEIDNMKCVSLYWPESTQLA
;
A
#
# COMPACT_ATOMS: atom_id res chain seq x y z
N MET A 1 -38.74 -29.23 -37.16
CA MET A 1 -38.23 -28.05 -37.86
C MET A 1 -37.44 -27.25 -36.83
N SER A 2 -36.15 -27.09 -37.09
CA SER A 2 -35.13 -26.67 -36.13
C SER A 2 -35.41 -25.31 -35.49
N GLY A 3 -35.26 -25.25 -34.17
CA GLY A 3 -35.16 -23.98 -33.44
C GLY A 3 -33.76 -23.41 -33.64
N ASN A 4 -33.69 -22.16 -34.08
CA ASN A 4 -32.44 -21.41 -34.17
C ASN A 4 -31.95 -21.07 -32.75
N LEU A 5 -30.95 -21.80 -32.26
CA LEU A 5 -30.11 -21.36 -31.15
C LEU A 5 -29.26 -20.19 -31.67
N ARG A 6 -29.40 -19.02 -31.06
CA ARG A 6 -28.48 -17.91 -31.31
C ARG A 6 -27.19 -18.23 -30.56
N ASP A 7 -26.14 -18.58 -31.30
CA ASP A 7 -24.78 -18.62 -30.75
C ASP A 7 -24.37 -17.20 -30.38
N VAL A 8 -24.20 -16.95 -29.09
CA VAL A 8 -23.67 -15.69 -28.55
C VAL A 8 -22.20 -15.95 -28.23
N ASP A 9 -21.30 -15.19 -28.86
CA ASP A 9 -19.87 -15.31 -28.64
C ASP A 9 -19.51 -14.83 -27.21
N PRO A 10 -18.96 -15.68 -26.32
CA PRO A 10 -18.59 -15.28 -24.97
C PRO A 10 -17.44 -14.27 -24.92
N PHE A 11 -16.75 -13.99 -26.04
CA PHE A 11 -15.68 -12.99 -26.16
C PHE A 11 -16.08 -11.71 -26.90
N SER A 12 -17.37 -11.49 -27.19
CA SER A 12 -17.79 -10.22 -27.76
C SER A 12 -17.70 -9.12 -26.69
N GLU A 13 -16.60 -8.37 -26.69
CA GLU A 13 -16.46 -7.14 -25.91
C GLU A 13 -17.51 -6.13 -26.38
N LEU A 14 -18.44 -5.77 -25.51
CA LEU A 14 -19.33 -4.64 -25.74
C LEU A 14 -18.48 -3.36 -25.63
N PRO A 15 -18.53 -2.45 -26.62
CA PRO A 15 -17.88 -1.15 -26.50
C PRO A 15 -18.42 -0.46 -25.25
N MET A 16 -17.52 -0.02 -24.38
CA MET A 16 -17.84 0.78 -23.21
C MET A 16 -18.52 2.07 -23.68
N GLU A 17 -19.85 2.15 -23.52
CA GLU A 17 -20.58 3.38 -23.81
C GLU A 17 -20.16 4.42 -22.77
N GLN A 18 -19.49 5.48 -23.27
CA GLN A 18 -19.13 6.64 -22.47
C GLN A 18 -20.34 7.57 -22.45
N ASP A 19 -21.10 7.54 -21.35
CA ASP A 19 -22.10 8.59 -21.09
C ASP A 19 -21.37 9.91 -20.84
N PRO A 20 -21.64 10.99 -21.60
CA PRO A 20 -21.17 12.32 -21.25
C PRO A 20 -21.96 12.80 -20.05
N CYS A 21 -21.28 13.10 -18.94
CA CYS A 21 -21.87 13.86 -17.85
C CYS A 21 -22.16 15.29 -18.37
N GLU A 22 -23.42 15.59 -18.65
CA GLU A 22 -23.88 16.95 -18.93
C GLU A 22 -23.85 17.77 -17.61
N GLY A 23 -22.96 18.76 -17.57
CA GLY A 23 -22.90 19.81 -16.56
C GLY A 23 -22.78 21.15 -17.28
N ASP A 24 -23.74 22.02 -17.05
CA ASP A 24 -24.08 23.18 -17.87
C ASP A 24 -23.33 24.46 -17.45
N ASP A 25 -22.18 24.77 -18.07
CA ASP A 25 -21.46 26.01 -17.77
C ASP A 25 -21.07 26.76 -19.06
N GLU A 26 -21.95 27.62 -19.58
CA GLU A 26 -21.55 28.66 -20.55
C GLU A 26 -20.97 29.88 -19.82
N ALA A 27 -19.72 30.24 -20.13
CA ALA A 27 -19.29 31.64 -20.26
C ALA A 27 -18.00 31.74 -21.09
N ILE A 28 -18.12 32.37 -22.26
CA ILE A 28 -17.02 32.82 -23.12
C ILE A 28 -16.35 34.03 -22.48
N ILE A 29 -15.02 34.00 -22.29
CA ILE A 29 -14.17 35.19 -22.25
C ILE A 29 -12.87 34.87 -23.01
N GLU A 30 -12.59 35.61 -24.09
CA GLU A 30 -11.35 35.54 -24.86
C GLU A 30 -10.17 36.29 -24.21
N GLU A 31 -8.96 35.86 -24.61
CA GLU A 31 -7.71 36.64 -24.81
C GLU A 31 -6.54 36.48 -23.80
N SER A 32 -5.60 35.57 -24.15
CA SER A 32 -4.10 35.67 -24.30
C SER A 32 -3.19 36.39 -23.26
N PRO A 33 -1.85 36.20 -23.30
CA PRO A 33 -1.07 35.14 -22.67
C PRO A 33 -0.17 35.68 -21.54
N LYS A 34 0.03 34.92 -20.46
CA LYS A 34 1.11 35.22 -19.50
C LYS A 34 1.83 33.94 -19.15
N ASP A 35 3.15 33.98 -19.36
CA ASP A 35 4.10 33.01 -18.84
C ASP A 35 3.96 32.92 -17.32
N ASN A 36 3.53 31.77 -16.85
CA ASN A 36 3.74 31.32 -15.49
C ASN A 36 4.03 29.83 -15.57
N VAL A 37 5.29 29.50 -15.28
CA VAL A 37 5.80 28.13 -15.14
C VAL A 37 4.81 27.33 -14.29
N GLU A 38 4.03 26.49 -14.96
CA GLU A 38 3.17 25.52 -14.32
C GLU A 38 4.09 24.52 -13.63
N ILE A 39 4.18 24.65 -12.31
CA ILE A 39 4.38 23.49 -11.47
C ILE A 39 3.17 22.61 -11.78
N VAL A 40 3.40 21.61 -12.62
CA VAL A 40 2.40 20.59 -12.93
C VAL A 40 2.11 19.92 -11.58
N ASN A 41 1.02 20.35 -10.93
CA ASN A 41 0.43 19.61 -9.84
C ASN A 41 0.00 18.28 -10.45
N GLU A 42 0.85 17.27 -10.29
CA GLU A 42 0.51 15.89 -10.58
C GLU A 42 -0.77 15.59 -9.78
N VAL A 43 -1.89 15.47 -10.49
CA VAL A 43 -3.17 15.18 -9.87
C VAL A 43 -3.04 13.78 -9.29
N ALA A 44 -2.91 13.72 -7.96
CA ALA A 44 -2.83 12.46 -7.23
C ALA A 44 -4.06 11.62 -7.57
N TYR A 45 -3.84 10.52 -8.30
CA TYR A 45 -4.90 9.68 -8.84
C TYR A 45 -5.66 8.89 -7.76
N ALA A 46 -5.10 8.85 -6.54
CA ALA A 46 -5.66 8.10 -5.42
C ALA A 46 -5.38 8.82 -4.10
N GLU A 47 -6.34 8.72 -3.18
CA GLU A 47 -6.20 9.14 -1.80
C GLU A 47 -5.20 8.22 -1.07
N PRO A 48 -4.41 8.76 -0.12
CA PRO A 48 -3.52 7.94 0.69
C PRO A 48 -4.34 6.99 1.59
N LEU A 49 -3.91 5.74 1.67
CA LEU A 49 -4.56 4.75 2.52
C LEU A 49 -4.38 5.07 4.00
N THR A 50 -5.44 4.88 4.76
CA THR A 50 -5.41 4.92 6.22
C THR A 50 -4.78 3.66 6.80
N ALA A 51 -4.34 3.72 8.06
CA ALA A 51 -3.73 2.56 8.71
C ALA A 51 -4.69 1.35 8.80
N GLU A 52 -5.99 1.61 8.88
CA GLU A 52 -7.05 0.61 8.90
C GLU A 52 -7.21 -0.13 7.56
N GLU A 53 -6.82 0.49 6.45
CA GLU A 53 -6.93 -0.08 5.10
C GLU A 53 -5.69 -0.87 4.69
N ILE A 54 -4.59 -0.75 5.43
CA ILE A 54 -3.31 -1.39 5.11
C ILE A 54 -3.22 -2.75 5.80
N ARG A 55 -2.94 -3.79 4.99
CA ARG A 55 -2.81 -5.16 5.46
C ARG A 55 -1.37 -5.65 5.35
N TRP A 56 -0.78 -5.99 6.49
CA TRP A 56 0.58 -6.52 6.55
C TRP A 56 0.60 -8.04 6.37
N PHE A 57 1.59 -8.51 5.61
CA PHE A 57 1.84 -9.92 5.35
C PHE A 57 3.30 -10.28 5.66
N TYR A 58 3.54 -11.54 6.01
CA TYR A 58 4.89 -12.08 6.16
C TYR A 58 5.05 -13.36 5.34
N LYS A 59 6.29 -13.66 4.95
CA LYS A 59 6.61 -14.95 4.33
C LYS A 59 7.10 -15.92 5.38
N ASP A 60 6.51 -17.11 5.39
CA ASP A 60 7.11 -18.25 6.04
C ASP A 60 8.25 -18.80 5.16
N GLY A 61 9.40 -19.11 5.77
CA GLY A 61 10.58 -19.61 5.06
C GLY A 61 10.34 -20.96 4.39
N VAL A 62 9.40 -21.76 4.90
CA VAL A 62 9.07 -23.08 4.38
C VAL A 62 8.12 -22.99 3.19
N ASP A 63 7.00 -22.29 3.37
CA ASP A 63 5.86 -22.36 2.46
C ASP A 63 5.90 -21.32 1.33
N LYS A 64 6.81 -20.33 1.37
CA LYS A 64 6.91 -19.18 0.43
C LYS A 64 5.60 -18.40 0.21
N ARG A 65 4.55 -18.71 0.96
CA ARG A 65 3.26 -18.04 0.94
C ARG A 65 3.32 -16.75 1.75
N TRP A 66 2.63 -15.73 1.27
CA TRP A 66 2.32 -14.54 2.06
C TRP A 66 1.18 -14.87 3.00
N ASN A 67 1.49 -14.89 4.30
CA ASN A 67 0.51 -15.07 5.36
C ASN A 67 0.17 -13.69 5.92
N GLU A 68 -1.12 -13.42 6.11
CA GLU A 68 -1.55 -12.19 6.76
C GLU A 68 -1.23 -12.20 8.25
N PHE A 69 -0.87 -11.05 8.81
CA PHE A 69 -0.92 -10.84 10.25
C PHE A 69 -2.38 -10.74 10.72
N GLY A 70 -2.70 -10.85 12.01
CA GLY A 70 -4.07 -10.53 12.48
C GLY A 70 -4.41 -9.04 12.25
N GLY A 71 -5.69 -8.67 12.23
CA GLY A 71 -6.09 -7.26 12.03
C GLY A 71 -5.47 -6.31 13.08
N TYR A 72 -5.47 -6.73 14.35
CA TYR A 72 -4.82 -6.01 15.44
C TYR A 72 -3.31 -5.85 15.22
N ASP A 73 -2.63 -6.94 14.86
CA ASP A 73 -1.19 -6.95 14.62
C ASP A 73 -0.83 -6.06 13.41
N SER A 74 -1.55 -6.16 12.28
CA SER A 74 -1.31 -5.31 11.11
C SER A 74 -1.49 -3.83 11.42
N LEU A 75 -2.56 -3.46 12.12
CA LEU A 75 -2.81 -2.07 12.46
C LEU A 75 -1.68 -1.49 13.32
N ARG A 76 -1.14 -2.29 14.26
CA ARG A 76 -0.06 -1.86 15.14
C ARG A 76 1.28 -1.78 14.39
N ILE A 77 1.55 -2.73 13.50
CA ILE A 77 2.72 -2.70 12.62
C ILE A 77 2.68 -1.41 11.76
N GLU A 78 1.53 -1.12 11.15
CA GLU A 78 1.39 0.05 10.28
C GLU A 78 1.61 1.37 11.01
N LYS A 79 1.02 1.55 12.20
CA LYS A 79 1.19 2.79 12.98
C LYS A 79 2.66 3.06 13.30
N ILE A 80 3.37 2.04 13.77
CA ILE A 80 4.80 2.17 14.10
C ILE A 80 5.61 2.41 12.82
N TYR A 81 5.25 1.77 11.72
CA TYR A 81 5.88 2.01 10.43
C TYR A 81 5.70 3.45 9.96
N GLN A 82 4.48 4.00 9.99
CA GLN A 82 4.21 5.39 9.61
C GLN A 82 4.99 6.38 10.48
N GLU A 83 4.95 6.21 11.80
CA GLU A 83 5.75 7.02 12.74
C GLU A 83 7.24 6.95 12.42
N ARG A 84 7.74 5.75 12.10
CA ARG A 84 9.13 5.54 11.70
C ARG A 84 9.47 6.28 10.40
N GLN A 85 8.60 6.20 9.39
CA GLN A 85 8.79 6.89 8.12
C GLN A 85 8.76 8.41 8.27
N SER A 86 7.89 8.94 9.12
CA SER A 86 7.86 10.37 9.46
C SER A 86 9.19 10.82 10.08
N LEU A 87 9.70 10.08 11.06
CA LEU A 87 10.99 10.39 11.69
C LEU A 87 12.15 10.37 10.69
N ILE A 88 12.18 9.39 9.79
CA ILE A 88 13.19 9.30 8.73
C ILE A 88 13.09 10.51 7.79
N SER A 89 11.87 10.92 7.42
CA SER A 89 11.65 12.07 6.54
C SER A 89 12.07 13.40 7.17
N GLU A 90 12.05 13.53 8.49
CA GLU A 90 12.49 14.73 9.20
C GLU A 90 14.01 14.76 9.44
N ASN A 91 14.67 13.60 9.52
CA ASN A 91 16.09 13.47 9.89
C ASN A 91 17.03 13.23 8.69
N ASN A 92 16.71 13.76 7.50
CA ASN A 92 17.50 13.58 6.27
C ASN A 92 19.00 13.95 6.38
N ASP A 93 19.41 14.64 7.44
CA ASP A 93 20.77 15.14 7.63
C ASP A 93 21.71 14.20 8.44
N GLU A 94 21.21 13.20 9.18
CA GLU A 94 22.08 12.26 9.94
C GLU A 94 21.37 10.92 10.25
N PRO A 95 21.72 9.81 9.55
CA PRO A 95 21.01 8.53 9.67
C PRO A 95 21.26 7.78 11.00
N ASN A 96 22.26 8.20 11.80
CA ASN A 96 22.66 7.48 13.01
C ASN A 96 22.03 8.03 14.31
N GLY A 97 21.28 9.14 14.23
CA GLY A 97 20.68 9.81 15.40
C GLY A 97 19.27 9.35 15.76
N LEU A 98 18.63 8.54 14.92
CA LEU A 98 17.24 8.14 15.12
C LEU A 98 17.12 7.15 16.30
N PRO A 99 16.16 7.37 17.24
CA PRO A 99 15.89 6.40 18.30
C PRO A 99 15.48 5.06 17.68
N PRO A 100 15.74 3.90 18.31
CA PRO A 100 15.24 2.63 17.81
C PRO A 100 13.71 2.64 17.63
N ALA A 101 13.21 2.02 16.57
CA ALA A 101 11.76 1.85 16.40
C ALA A 101 11.15 1.07 17.58
N GLU A 102 9.88 1.33 17.90
CA GLU A 102 9.15 0.56 18.92
C GLU A 102 9.17 -0.92 18.57
N LYS A 103 9.48 -1.76 19.56
CA LYS A 103 9.38 -3.22 19.42
C LYS A 103 7.95 -3.67 19.64
N ILE A 104 7.46 -4.43 18.67
CA ILE A 104 6.12 -5.02 18.70
C ILE A 104 6.20 -6.53 18.70
N VAL A 105 5.42 -7.13 19.62
CA VAL A 105 5.24 -8.58 19.66
C VAL A 105 3.91 -8.95 19.01
N VAL A 106 3.94 -9.93 18.11
CA VAL A 106 2.78 -10.37 17.31
C VAL A 106 2.51 -11.86 17.47
N ARG A 107 1.42 -12.35 16.86
CA ARG A 107 1.03 -13.78 16.84
C ARG A 107 0.98 -14.40 18.25
N GLY A 108 0.31 -13.72 19.17
CA GLY A 108 0.13 -14.20 20.54
C GLY A 108 1.38 -14.11 21.41
N GLY A 109 2.33 -13.23 21.07
CA GLY A 109 3.51 -12.99 21.89
C GLY A 109 4.75 -13.80 21.49
N MET A 110 4.77 -14.39 20.30
CA MET A 110 5.79 -15.37 19.90
C MET A 110 6.89 -14.79 19.02
N TYR A 111 6.64 -13.65 18.40
CA TYR A 111 7.57 -13.04 17.44
C TYR A 111 7.69 -11.54 17.69
N ASP A 112 8.93 -11.04 17.66
CA ASP A 112 9.24 -9.62 17.61
C ASP A 112 9.30 -9.14 16.16
N ILE A 113 8.76 -7.95 15.91
CA ILE A 113 8.88 -7.26 14.63
C ILE A 113 9.99 -6.21 14.73
N GLU A 114 10.96 -6.34 13.83
CA GLU A 114 12.00 -5.33 13.57
C GLU A 114 11.60 -4.53 12.33
N ILE A 115 10.95 -3.39 12.54
CA ILE A 115 10.43 -2.52 11.46
C ILE A 115 11.54 -2.07 10.52
N ASP A 116 12.69 -1.67 11.06
CA ASP A 116 13.83 -1.17 10.28
C ASP A 116 14.37 -2.21 9.29
N ASN A 117 14.34 -3.48 9.69
CA ASN A 117 14.88 -4.58 8.90
C ASN A 117 13.79 -5.33 8.12
N MET A 118 12.51 -4.98 8.31
CA MET A 118 11.36 -5.73 7.80
C MET A 118 11.43 -7.21 8.18
N LYS A 119 11.78 -7.50 9.43
CA LYS A 119 11.92 -8.87 9.95
C LYS A 119 10.90 -9.20 11.02
N CYS A 120 10.46 -10.45 11.01
CA CYS A 120 9.62 -11.06 12.04
C CYS A 120 10.43 -12.21 12.65
N VAL A 121 10.88 -12.04 13.88
CA VAL A 121 11.87 -12.90 14.53
C VAL A 121 11.22 -13.65 15.69
N SER A 122 11.39 -14.97 15.74
CA SER A 122 10.90 -15.77 16.86
C SER A 122 11.63 -15.38 18.14
N LEU A 123 10.88 -15.12 19.21
CA LEU A 123 11.44 -14.75 20.52
C LEU A 123 12.13 -15.91 21.22
N TYR A 124 11.69 -17.14 20.95
CA TYR A 124 12.03 -18.29 21.78
C TYR A 124 12.98 -19.28 21.07
N TRP A 125 13.16 -19.15 19.76
CA TRP A 125 14.03 -20.00 18.96
C TRP A 125 15.13 -19.15 18.33
N PRO A 126 16.12 -18.67 19.13
CA PRO A 126 17.36 -18.20 18.53
C PRO A 126 17.94 -19.39 17.77
N GLU A 127 18.24 -19.21 16.48
CA GLU A 127 18.88 -20.27 15.72
C GLU A 127 20.12 -20.72 16.49
N SER A 128 20.14 -21.98 16.93
CA SER A 128 21.27 -22.60 17.58
C SER A 128 22.35 -22.85 16.53
N THR A 129 22.91 -21.78 16.00
CA THR A 129 24.04 -21.82 15.08
C THR A 129 25.28 -21.44 15.85
N GLN A 130 25.71 -22.32 16.77
CA GLN A 130 27.14 -22.44 17.09
C GLN A 130 27.49 -23.92 17.31
N LEU A 131 28.52 -24.34 16.57
CA LEU A 131 29.35 -25.55 16.67
C LEU A 131 29.05 -26.69 15.69
N ALA A 132 29.74 -26.63 14.55
CA ALA A 132 30.44 -27.77 13.94
C ALA A 132 31.82 -27.29 13.45
#